data_AF-F6H229-F1
#
_entry.id   AF-F6H229-F1
#
_cell.length_a   1.000
_cell.length_b   1.000
_cell.length_c   1.000
_cell.angle_alpha   90.00
_cell.angle_beta   90.00
_cell.angle_gamma   90.00
#
_symmetry.space_group_name_H-M   'P 1'
#
loop_
_entity.id
_entity.type
_entity.pdbx_description
1 polymer ?
#
loop_
_entity_poly.entity_id
_entity_poly.type
_entity_poly.pdbx_seq_one_letter_code
_entity_poly.pdbx_strand_id
1 'polypeptide(L)' 'MGLNDKDIVAFSGAHTLGRCHKERSGFEGPWTSNPLIFDNSYFTELLGEEKEGLL' A
#
# COMPACT_ATOMS: atom_id res chain seq x y z
N MET A 1 0.07 2.38 -20.79
CA MET A 1 0.63 1.12 -20.25
C MET A 1 -0.10 -0.13 -20.77
N GLY A 2 -1.35 -0.05 -21.27
CA GLY A 2 -2.03 -1.22 -21.87
C GLY A 2 -2.48 -2.27 -20.85
N LEU A 3 -2.65 -1.87 -19.60
CA LEU A 3 -3.08 -2.73 -18.49
C LEU A 3 -4.60 -2.85 -18.45
N ASN A 4 -5.10 -4.01 -18.06
CA ASN A 4 -6.52 -4.19 -17.71
C ASN A 4 -6.75 -3.91 -16.22
N ASP A 5 -8.02 -3.86 -15.80
CA ASP A 5 -8.41 -3.54 -14.43
C ASP A 5 -7.80 -4.51 -13.40
N LYS A 6 -7.71 -5.80 -13.73
CA LYS A 6 -7.12 -6.81 -12.85
C LYS A 6 -5.62 -6.56 -12.65
N ASP A 7 -4.91 -6.19 -13.71
CA ASP A 7 -3.49 -5.86 -13.64
C ASP A 7 -3.26 -4.63 -12.76
N ILE A 8 -4.12 -3.61 -12.89
CA ILE A 8 -4.04 -2.38 -12.10
C ILE A 8 -4.20 -2.69 -10.61
N VAL A 9 -5.24 -3.46 -10.24
CA VAL A 9 -5.47 -3.85 -8.84
C VAL A 9 -4.30 -4.68 -8.30
N ALA A 10 -3.78 -5.61 -9.10
CA ALA A 10 -2.61 -6.40 -8.71
C ALA A 10 -1.38 -5.50 -8.45
N PHE A 11 -1.13 -4.50 -9.30
CA PHE A 11 -0.02 -3.57 -9.11
C PHE A 11 -0.20 -2.62 -7.93
N SER A 12 -1.42 -2.20 -7.61
CA SER A 12 -1.69 -1.44 -6.38
C SER A 12 -1.23 -2.21 -5.13
N GLY A 13 -1.28 -3.54 -5.16
CA GLY A 13 -0.76 -4.41 -4.10
C GLY A 13 0.74 -4.26 -3.81
N ALA A 14 1.52 -3.66 -4.71
CA ALA A 14 2.94 -3.40 -4.47
C ALA A 14 3.18 -2.46 -3.27
N HIS A 15 2.19 -1.65 -2.90
CA HIS A 15 2.22 -0.83 -1.68
C HIS A 15 2.22 -1.64 -0.37
N THR A 16 2.06 -2.97 -0.44
CA THR A 16 2.34 -3.84 0.72
C THR A 16 3.78 -3.69 1.21
N LEU A 17 4.69 -3.25 0.33
CA LEU A 17 6.06 -2.90 0.64
C LEU A 17 6.26 -1.38 0.73
N GLY A 18 7.16 -0.98 1.63
CA GLY A 18 7.65 0.38 1.75
C GLY A 18 6.69 1.32 2.48
N ARG A 19 6.92 2.62 2.26
CA ARG A 19 6.20 3.72 2.90
C ARG A 19 6.30 4.98 2.07
N CYS A 20 5.38 5.92 2.28
CA CYS A 20 5.59 7.30 1.85
C CYS A 20 6.53 8.04 2.80
N HIS A 21 7.13 9.10 2.26
CA HIS A 21 8.01 10.01 2.95
C HIS A 21 7.60 11.45 2.62
N LYS A 22 7.33 12.25 3.65
CA LYS A 22 6.71 13.58 3.50
C LYS A 22 7.52 14.51 2.60
N GLU A 23 8.84 14.43 2.63
CA GLU A 23 9.73 15.27 1.81
C GLU A 23 9.73 14.90 0.32
N ARG A 24 9.17 13.74 -0.05
CA ARG A 24 9.13 13.25 -1.43
C ARG A 24 7.76 13.41 -2.07
N SER A 25 6.72 12.87 -1.42
CA SER A 25 5.36 12.83 -1.96
C SER A 25 4.37 13.73 -1.22
N GLY A 26 4.72 14.25 -0.04
CA GLY A 26 3.80 14.94 0.86
C GLY A 26 3.00 14.03 1.80
N PHE A 27 3.05 12.70 1.60
CA PHE A 27 2.43 11.70 2.47
C PHE A 27 3.47 11.05 3.38
N GLU A 28 3.07 10.52 4.54
CA GLU A 28 3.96 9.94 5.53
C GLU A 28 3.38 8.64 6.09
N GLY A 29 4.17 7.57 6.10
CA GLY A 29 3.78 6.29 6.71
C GLY A 29 3.68 5.11 5.73
N PRO A 30 3.66 3.88 6.25
CA PRO A 30 3.45 2.66 5.46
C PRO A 30 1.96 2.36 5.27
N TRP A 31 1.62 1.54 4.27
CA TRP A 31 0.25 0.99 4.12
C TRP A 31 0.04 -0.31 4.92
N THR A 32 1.10 -0.93 5.42
CA THR A 32 1.03 -2.19 6.17
C THR A 32 1.89 -2.14 7.42
N SER A 33 1.56 -2.94 8.43
CA SER A 33 2.35 -3.03 9.66
C SER A 33 3.75 -3.67 9.44
N ASN A 34 3.94 -4.39 8.34
CA ASN A 34 5.20 -5.07 8.00
C ASN A 34 5.69 -4.66 6.60
N PRO A 35 6.16 -3.41 6.40
CA PRO A 35 6.46 -2.85 5.07
C PRO A 35 7.66 -3.48 4.35
N LEU A 36 8.29 -4.52 4.91
CA LEU A 36 9.39 -5.27 4.30
C LEU A 36 8.99 -6.71 3.94
N ILE A 37 7.72 -7.08 4.13
CA ILE A 37 7.18 -8.41 3.80
C ILE A 37 6.24 -8.27 2.60
N PHE A 38 6.49 -9.06 1.56
CA PHE A 38 5.60 -9.12 0.40
C PHE A 38 4.51 -10.15 0.64
N ASP A 39 3.29 -9.68 0.90
CA ASP A 39 2.08 -10.47 1.12
C ASP A 39 0.85 -9.71 0.58
N ASN A 40 -0.37 -10.13 0.96
CA ASN A 40 -1.60 -9.46 0.55
C ASN A 40 -2.12 -8.45 1.60
N SER A 41 -1.31 -8.07 2.60
CA SER A 41 -1.74 -7.23 3.73
C SER A 41 -2.26 -5.88 3.27
N TYR A 42 -1.71 -5.28 2.20
CA TYR A 42 -2.25 -4.04 1.62
C TYR A 42 -3.76 -4.11 1.37
N PHE A 43 -4.27 -5.22 0.81
CA PHE A 43 -5.69 -5.37 0.54
C PHE A 43 -6.50 -5.66 1.81
N THR A 44 -5.92 -6.39 2.76
CA THR A 44 -6.54 -6.64 4.07
C THR A 44 -6.72 -5.35 4.85
N GLU A 45 -5.71 -4.47 4.83
CA GLU A 45 -5.77 -3.15 5.47
C GLU A 45 -6.75 -2.22 4.74
N LEU A 46 -6.73 -2.20 3.41
CA LEU A 46 -7.64 -1.38 2.59
C LEU A 46 -9.12 -1.73 2.78
N LEU A 47 -9.44 -3.01 3.02
CA LEU A 47 -10.81 -3.47 3.27
C LEU A 47 -11.21 -3.41 4.76
N GLY A 48 -10.25 -3.13 5.65
CA GLY A 48 -10.45 -2.98 7.08
C GLY A 48 -10.90 -1.58 7.49
N GLU A 49 -10.91 -1.34 8.81
CA GLU A 49 -11.05 0.01 9.36
C GLU A 49 -9.73 0.75 9.27
N GLU A 50 -9.77 2.09 9.18
CA GLU A 50 -8.57 2.92 9.25
C GLU A 50 -7.84 2.69 10.57
N LYS A 51 -6.52 2.47 10.49
CA LYS A 51 -5.66 2.22 11.66
C LYS A 51 -4.69 3.37 11.84
N GLU A 52 -4.56 3.85 13.07
CA GLU A 52 -3.56 4.85 13.41
C GLU A 52 -2.15 4.34 13.05
N GLY A 53 -1.39 5.17 12.33
CA GLY A 53 -0.04 4.87 11.90
C GLY A 53 0.08 4.16 10.54
N LEU A 54 -1.04 3.79 9.91
CA LEU A 54 -1.07 3.37 8.51
C LEU A 54 -1.66 4.47 7.61
N LEU A 55 -1.30 4.44 6.33
CA LEU A 55 -1.87 5.27 5.26
C LEU A 55 -3.16 4.70 4.68
#